data_AF-A0A7X5V388-F1
#
_entry.id   AF-A0A7X5V388-F1
#
_cell.length_a   1.000
_cell.length_b   1.000
_cell.length_c   1.000
_cell.angle_alpha   90.00
_cell.angle_beta   90.00
_cell.angle_gamma   90.00
#
_symmetry.space_group_name_H-M   'P 1'
#
loop_
_entity.id
_entity.type
_entity.pdbx_description
1 polymer ?
#
loop_
_entity_poly.entity_id
_entity_poly.type
_entity_poly.pdbx_seq_one_letter_code
_entity_poly.pdbx_strand_id
1 'polypeptide(L)' 'MRLDIVGEASAALLCRLLGLAAQHDLAAPEMEVRLTGDGMAVRLDLGGLDGPPGRIVAEKMLRCIGVEAVALDGAAL' A
#
# COMPACT_ATOMS: atom_id res chain seq x y z
N MET A 1 -0.39 -5.53 -10.10
CA MET A 1 -0.53 -4.08 -9.82
C MET A 1 0.55 -3.60 -8.85
N ARG A 2 0.96 -2.33 -8.97
CA ARG A 2 1.90 -1.66 -8.08
C ARG A 2 1.22 -0.57 -7.27
N LEU A 3 1.49 -0.54 -5.98
CA LEU A 3 1.05 0.51 -5.05
C LEU A 3 2.26 1.23 -4.49
N ASP A 4 2.30 2.55 -4.63
CA ASP A 4 3.26 3.42 -3.95
C ASP A 4 2.49 4.24 -2.91
N ILE A 5 2.86 4.11 -1.64
CA ILE A 5 2.14 4.66 -0.48
C ILE A 5 3.10 5.54 0.31
N VAL A 6 2.65 6.73 0.68
CA VAL A 6 3.38 7.67 1.55
C VAL A 6 2.56 7.90 2.81
N GLY A 7 3.23 7.92 3.96
CA GLY A 7 2.58 8.22 5.24
C GLY A 7 3.54 8.25 6.42
N GLU A 8 2.97 8.20 7.62
CA GLU A 8 3.68 8.22 8.89
C GLU A 8 4.71 7.07 9.00
N ALA A 9 5.89 7.38 9.53
CA ALA A 9 6.92 6.39 9.85
C ALA A 9 6.55 5.54 11.07
N SER A 10 5.59 4.61 10.88
CA SER A 10 5.03 3.80 11.95
C SER A 10 4.94 2.32 11.56
N ALA A 11 5.44 1.45 12.43
CA ALA A 11 5.26 0.01 12.29
C ALA A 11 3.77 -0.38 12.26
N ALA A 12 2.92 0.36 12.98
CA ALA A 12 1.49 0.13 12.98
C ALA A 12 0.85 0.41 11.61
N LEU A 13 1.33 1.44 10.90
CA LEU A 13 0.89 1.69 9.52
C LEU A 13 1.32 0.55 8.60
N LEU A 14 2.59 0.15 8.64
CA LEU A 14 3.11 -0.96 7.82
C LEU A 14 2.29 -2.25 8.02
N CYS A 15 2.01 -2.63 9.27
CA CYS A 15 1.20 -3.80 9.58
C CYS A 15 -0.24 -3.70 9.05
N ARG A 16 -0.86 -2.51 9.08
CA ARG A 16 -2.21 -2.30 8.53
C ARG A 16 -2.23 -2.48 7.01
N LEU A 17 -1.24 -1.93 6.31
CA LEU A 17 -1.13 -2.05 4.85
C LEU A 17 -0.97 -3.52 4.45
N LEU A 18 -0.05 -4.25 5.11
CA LEU A 18 0.14 -5.68 4.88
C LEU A 18 -1.10 -6.49 5.25
N GLY A 19 -1.74 -6.19 6.38
CA GLY A 19 -2.96 -6.86 6.81
C GLY A 19 -4.13 -6.65 5.86
N LEU A 20 -4.19 -5.53 5.14
CA LEU A 20 -5.17 -5.30 4.09
C LEU A 20 -4.88 -6.16 2.86
N ALA A 21 -3.62 -6.21 2.40
CA ALA A 21 -3.23 -7.08 1.29
C ALA A 21 -3.48 -8.57 1.60
N ALA A 22 -3.18 -9.00 2.83
CA ALA A 22 -3.34 -10.39 3.28
C ALA A 22 -4.78 -10.90 3.27
N GLN A 23 -5.79 -10.01 3.30
CA GLN A 23 -7.21 -10.42 3.24
C GLN A 23 -7.61 -11.05 1.90
N HIS A 24 -6.75 -10.96 0.88
CA HIS A 24 -7.03 -11.43 -0.47
C HIS A 24 -6.46 -12.82 -0.78
N ASP A 25 -5.84 -13.48 0.20
CA ASP A 25 -5.27 -14.84 0.06
C ASP A 25 -4.31 -15.00 -1.15
N LEU A 26 -3.52 -13.95 -1.39
CA LEU A 26 -2.55 -13.90 -2.48
C LEU A 26 -1.18 -14.41 -2.03
N ALA A 27 -0.32 -14.68 -3.01
CA ALA A 27 1.11 -14.81 -2.74
C ALA A 27 1.65 -13.53 -2.06
N ALA A 28 2.71 -13.69 -1.27
CA ALA A 28 3.35 -12.57 -0.61
C ALA A 28 3.80 -11.51 -1.64
N PRO A 29 3.52 -10.22 -1.41
CA PRO A 29 3.95 -9.16 -2.33
C PRO A 29 5.47 -8.98 -2.29
N GLU A 30 6.03 -8.55 -3.41
CA GLU A 30 7.30 -7.85 -3.36
C GLU A 30 7.08 -6.50 -2.66
N MET A 31 7.97 -6.16 -1.72
CA MET A 31 7.80 -4.98 -0.89
C MET A 31 9.13 -4.26 -0.68
N GLU A 32 9.09 -2.94 -0.82
CA GLU A 32 10.18 -2.05 -0.44
C GLU A 32 9.65 -1.01 0.56
N VAL A 33 10.36 -0.83 1.67
CA VAL A 33 10.04 0.19 2.68
C VAL A 33 11.24 1.11 2.82
N ARG A 34 11.02 2.41 2.63
CA ARG A 34 12.03 3.45 2.82
C ARG A 34 11.56 4.41 3.89
N LEU A 35 12.40 4.63 4.89
CA LEU A 35 12.20 5.69 5.87
C LEU A 35 12.86 6.96 5.34
N THR A 36 12.11 8.06 5.34
CA THR A 36 12.58 9.41 5.06
C THR A 36 12.51 10.22 6.36
N GLY A 37 13.26 11.34 6.46
CA GLY A 37 13.33 12.12 7.70
C GLY A 37 11.95 12.47 8.31
N ASP A 38 10.96 12.67 7.45
CA ASP A 38 9.61 13.09 7.87
C ASP A 38 8.54 12.00 7.70
N GLY A 39 8.88 10.76 7.29
CA GLY A 39 7.86 9.76 6.97
C GLY A 39 8.36 8.41 6.44
N MET A 40 7.45 7.64 5.86
CA MET A 40 7.69 6.32 5.28
C MET A 40 7.07 6.22 3.89
N ALA A 41 7.86 5.73 2.94
CA ALA A 41 7.39 5.34 1.61
C ALA A 41 7.38 3.81 1.54
N VAL A 42 6.23 3.23 1.18
CA VAL A 42 6.04 1.79 0.99
C VAL A 42 5.67 1.53 -0.45
N ARG A 43 6.42 0.65 -1.12
CA ARG A 43 6.02 0.08 -2.40
C ARG A 43 5.59 -1.36 -2.19
N LEU A 44 4.42 -1.71 -2.74
CA LEU A 44 3.91 -3.07 -2.78
C LEU A 44 3.62 -3.45 -4.24
N ASP A 45 4.14 -4.58 -4.68
CA ASP A 45 3.75 -5.21 -5.93
C ASP A 45 2.87 -6.43 -5.62
N LEU A 46 1.57 -6.28 -5.90
CA LEU A 46 0.55 -7.29 -5.66
C LEU A 46 0.20 -7.99 -6.98
N GLY A 47 0.61 -9.25 -7.11
CA GLY A 47 0.17 -10.12 -8.21
C GLY A 47 -1.27 -10.60 -8.01
N GLY A 48 -2.04 -10.70 -9.09
CA GLY A 48 -3.38 -11.30 -9.07
C GLY A 48 -4.53 -10.38 -8.62
N LEU A 49 -4.27 -9.07 -8.47
CA LEU A 49 -5.28 -8.06 -8.11
C LEU A 49 -5.49 -6.99 -9.19
N ASP A 50 -5.30 -7.33 -10.47
CA ASP A 50 -5.43 -6.34 -11.53
C ASP A 50 -6.91 -5.94 -11.76
N GLY A 51 -7.15 -4.69 -12.15
CA GLY A 51 -8.48 -4.17 -12.46
C GLY A 51 -9.28 -3.65 -11.25
N PRO A 52 -10.63 -3.70 -11.28
CA PRO A 52 -11.49 -3.09 -10.26
C PRO A 52 -11.22 -3.53 -8.81
N PRO A 53 -10.94 -4.82 -8.52
CA PRO A 53 -10.61 -5.25 -7.16
C PRO A 53 -9.36 -4.57 -6.61
N GLY A 54 -8.29 -4.46 -7.41
CA GLY A 54 -7.07 -3.76 -7.02
C GLY A 54 -7.29 -2.30 -6.72
N ARG A 55 -8.13 -1.63 -7.53
CA ARG A 55 -8.52 -0.24 -7.27
C ARG A 55 -9.22 -0.09 -5.92
N ILE A 56 -10.13 -0.99 -5.57
CA ILE A 56 -10.82 -0.97 -4.26
C ILE A 56 -9.82 -1.13 -3.11
N VAL A 57 -8.82 -2.02 -3.25
CA VAL A 57 -7.76 -2.18 -2.25
C VAL A 57 -6.97 -0.89 -2.09
N ALA A 58 -6.58 -0.27 -3.20
CA ALA A 58 -5.83 0.98 -3.19
C ALA A 58 -6.63 2.12 -2.52
N GLU A 59 -7.92 2.24 -2.83
CA GLU A 59 -8.83 3.21 -2.18
C GLU A 59 -9.02 2.94 -0.69
N LYS A 60 -9.01 1.67 -0.25
CA LYS A 60 -9.01 1.30 1.16
C LYS A 60 -7.71 1.67 1.85
N MET A 61 -6.55 1.44 1.22
CA MET A 61 -5.24 1.84 1.76
C MET A 61 -5.15 3.36 1.93
N LEU A 62 -5.68 4.13 0.98
CA LEU A 62 -5.72 5.60 1.07
C LEU A 62 -6.48 6.09 2.31
N ARG A 63 -7.42 5.30 2.84
CA ARG A 63 -8.20 5.63 4.05
C ARG A 63 -7.59 5.09 5.34
N CYS A 64 -6.43 4.42 5.29
CA CYS A 64 -5.77 3.95 6.50
C CYS A 64 -5.22 5.13 7.32
N ILE A 65 -5.39 5.06 8.64
CA ILE A 65 -4.83 6.06 9.57
C ILE A 65 -3.30 6.10 9.40
N GLY A 66 -2.78 7.30 9.18
CA GLY A 66 -1.36 7.58 8.95
C GLY A 66 -0.94 7.53 7.48
N VAL A 67 -1.83 7.21 6.53
CA VAL A 67 -1.56 7.35 5.09
C VAL A 67 -1.83 8.77 4.64
N GLU A 68 -0.89 9.34 3.90
CA GLU A 68 -1.00 10.67 3.30
C GLU A 68 -1.38 10.60 1.82
N ALA A 69 -0.80 9.66 1.07
CA ALA A 69 -1.05 9.50 -0.36
C ALA A 69 -0.88 8.04 -0.80
N VAL A 70 -1.63 7.68 -1.84
CA VAL A 70 -1.50 6.40 -2.54
C VAL A 70 -1.50 6.65 -4.04
N ALA A 71 -0.56 6.05 -4.75
CA ALA A 71 -0.56 5.94 -6.19
C ALA A 71 -0.71 4.48 -6.62
N LEU A 72 -1.58 4.25 -7.59
CA LEU A 72 -1.82 2.95 -8.22
C LEU A 72 -1.22 2.97 -9.63
N ASP A 73 -0.26 2.07 -9.89
CA ASP A 73 0.44 1.95 -11.17
C ASP A 73 1.01 3.30 -11.67
N GLY A 74 1.46 4.15 -10.73
CA GLY A 74 2.01 5.47 -10.98
C GLY A 74 0.98 6.61 -11.08
N ALA A 75 -0.32 6.32 -11.01
CA ALA A 75 -1.38 7.33 -10.99
C ALA A 75 -1.86 7.60 -9.56
N ALA A 76 -1.86 8.86 -9.14
CA ALA A 76 -2.42 9.27 -7.84
C ALA A 76 -3.93 8.96 -7.76
N LEU A 77 -4.38 8.57 -6.57
CA LEU A 77 -5.78 8.29 -6.25
C LEU A 77 -6.49 9.44 -5.54
#